data_AF-A0A8S2V489-F1
#
_entry.id   AF-A0A8S2V489-F1
#
_cell.length_a   1.000
_cell.length_b   1.000
_cell.length_c   1.000
_cell.angle_alpha   90.00
_cell.angle_beta   90.00
_cell.angle_gamma   90.00
#
_symmetry.space_group_name_H-M   'P 1'
#
loop_
_entity.id
_entity.type
_entity.pdbx_description
1 polymer ?
#
loop_
_entity_poly.entity_id
_entity_poly.type
_entity_poly.pdbx_seq_one_letter_code
_entity_poly.pdbx_strand_id
1 'polypeptide(L)' 'MQRLQLSNDGKHVLYQQYTRTPIDTGFNDTQRRLLSFDLVNGSIEHLAKDFIRNIVGHAIDFDGNQLIRGQ' A
#
# COMPACT_ATOMS: atom_id res chain seq x y z
N MET A 1 -3.21 8.25 12.67
CA MET A 1 -4.09 8.64 11.53
C MET A 1 -3.69 7.86 10.30
N GLN A 2 -4.63 7.15 9.69
CA GLN A 2 -4.43 6.44 8.43
C GLN A 2 -4.59 7.45 7.29
N ARG A 3 -3.63 7.52 6.36
CA ARG A 3 -3.74 8.38 5.17
C ARG A 3 -4.39 7.57 4.06
N LEU A 4 -5.57 8.03 3.64
CA LEU A 4 -6.27 7.58 2.44
C LEU A 4 -5.91 8.56 1.31
N GLN A 5 -5.69 8.04 0.11
CA GLN A 5 -5.43 8.85 -1.07
C GLN A 5 -6.24 8.32 -2.26
N LEU A 6 -6.92 9.19 -2.99
CA LEU A 6 -7.60 8.81 -4.23
C LEU A 6 -6.56 8.65 -5.35
N SER A 7 -6.69 7.60 -6.17
CA SER A 7 -5.89 7.41 -7.37
C SER A 7 -6.20 8.46 -8.45
N ASN A 8 -5.28 8.67 -9.39
CA ASN A 8 -5.48 9.63 -10.48
C ASN A 8 -6.62 9.26 -11.43
N ASP A 9 -6.93 7.97 -11.58
CA ASP A 9 -8.08 7.53 -12.38
C ASP A 9 -9.42 7.70 -11.65
N GLY A 10 -9.41 8.12 -10.38
CA GLY A 10 -10.60 8.33 -9.56
C GLY A 10 -11.33 7.04 -9.16
N LYS A 11 -10.77 5.86 -9.47
CA LYS A 11 -11.42 4.57 -9.26
C LYS A 11 -10.94 3.85 -8.02
N HIS A 12 -9.83 4.26 -7.42
CA HIS A 12 -9.21 3.53 -6.34
C HIS A 12 -8.90 4.41 -5.13
N VAL A 13 -9.04 3.85 -3.94
CA VAL A 13 -8.53 4.43 -2.70
C VAL A 13 -7.28 3.67 -2.29
N LEU A 14 -6.17 4.40 -2.21
CA LEU A 14 -4.88 3.91 -1.77
C LEU A 14 -4.73 4.14 -0.27
N TYR A 15 -4.29 3.12 0.45
CA TYR A 15 -4.11 3.22 1.89
C TYR A 15 -3.05 2.25 2.41
N GLN A 16 -2.45 2.64 3.53
CA GLN A 16 -1.52 1.77 4.23
C GLN A 16 -2.24 0.96 5.30
N GLN A 17 -1.96 -0.33 5.35
CA GLN A 17 -2.41 -1.22 6.41
C GLN A 17 -1.23 -1.92 7.07
N TYR A 18 -1.31 -2.05 8.38
CA TYR A 18 -0.41 -2.90 9.15
C TYR A 18 -0.90 -4.33 9.03
N THR A 19 -0.15 -5.17 8.32
CA THR A 19 -0.37 -6.61 8.35
C THR A 19 0.54 -7.23 9.39
N ARG A 20 -0.05 -7.92 10.37
CA ARG A 20 0.69 -8.76 11.30
C ARG A 20 0.82 -10.14 10.68
N THR A 21 1.93 -10.40 10.01
CA THR A 21 2.21 -11.74 9.47
C THR A 21 2.74 -12.65 10.59
N PRO A 22 2.33 -13.93 10.66
CA PRO A 22 2.89 -14.89 11.60
C PRO A 22 4.41 -15.01 11.45
N ILE A 23 5.10 -15.26 12.57
CA ILE A 23 6.57 -15.18 12.73
C ILE A 23 7.31 -16.36 12.04
N ASP A 24 6.59 -17.38 11.57
CA ASP A 24 7.13 -18.70 11.19
C ASP A 24 8.06 -18.73 9.95
N THR A 25 8.21 -17.62 9.21
CA THR A 25 9.09 -17.58 8.02
C THR A 25 10.39 -16.79 8.23
N GLY A 26 10.74 -16.44 9.47
CA GLY A 26 11.99 -15.71 9.77
C GLY A 26 11.97 -14.23 9.36
N PHE A 27 10.88 -13.77 8.74
CA PHE A 27 10.57 -12.36 8.51
C PHE A 27 9.57 -11.90 9.56
N ASN A 28 10.06 -11.66 10.79
CA ASN A 28 9.29 -10.97 11.80
C ASN A 28 9.27 -9.49 11.43
N ASP A 29 8.33 -9.09 10.60
CA ASP A 29 8.21 -7.70 10.24
C ASP A 29 6.73 -7.35 10.12
N THR A 30 6.30 -6.44 11.01
CA THR A 30 4.96 -5.84 10.98
C THR A 30 4.95 -4.87 9.80
N GLN A 31 4.98 -5.44 8.59
CA GLN A 31 5.21 -4.65 7.41
C GLN A 31 3.96 -3.87 7.06
N ARG A 32 4.13 -2.55 6.93
CA ARG A 32 3.12 -1.71 6.31
C ARG A 32 3.02 -2.09 4.84
N ARG A 33 1.82 -2.44 4.41
CA ARG A 33 1.50 -2.73 3.02
C ARG A 33 0.72 -1.57 2.43
N LEU A 34 0.95 -1.32 1.15
CA LEU A 34 0.13 -0.40 0.38
C LEU A 34 -0.97 -1.22 -0.29
N LEU A 35 -2.21 -0.82 -0.06
CA LEU A 35 -3.40 -1.47 -0.59
C LEU A 35 -4.13 -0.50 -1.51
N SER A 36 -4.79 -1.04 -2.52
CA SER A 36 -5.72 -0.35 -3.40
C SER A 36 -7.11 -0.93 -3.20
N PHE A 37 -8.10 -0.10 -2.90
CA PHE A 37 -9.51 -0.49 -2.88
C PHE A 37 -10.19 0.07 -4.13
N ASP A 38 -10.70 -0.81 -4.98
CA ASP A 38 -11.45 -0.45 -6.19
C ASP A 38 -12.88 -0.04 -5.81
N LEU A 39 -13.23 1.21 -6.09
CA LEU A 39 -14.53 1.81 -5.79
C LEU A 39 -15.67 1.33 -6.69
N VAL A 40 -15.35 0.70 -7.83
CA VAL A 40 -16.31 0.21 -8.82
C VAL A 40 -16.74 -1.21 -8.48
N ASN A 41 -15.79 -2.09 -8.19
CA ASN A 41 -16.07 -3.53 -7.96
C ASN A 41 -15.86 -3.97 -6.51
N GLY A 42 -15.34 -3.11 -5.62
CA GLY A 42 -15.13 -3.40 -4.21
C GLY A 42 -13.98 -4.35 -3.90
N SER A 43 -13.10 -4.62 -4.86
CA SER A 43 -11.93 -5.48 -4.64
C SER A 43 -10.80 -4.74 -3.91
N ILE A 44 -9.97 -5.51 -3.20
CA ILE A 44 -8.77 -5.01 -2.53
C ILE A 44 -7.56 -5.69 -3.16
N GLU A 45 -6.59 -4.90 -3.58
CA GLU A 45 -5.35 -5.38 -4.18
C GLU A 45 -4.12 -4.92 -3.39
N HIS A 46 -3.11 -5.77 -3.32
CA HIS A 46 -1.82 -5.45 -2.71
C HIS A 46 -0.92 -4.76 -3.73
N LEU A 47 -0.63 -3.48 -3.52
CA LEU A 47 0.35 -2.75 -4.30
C LEU A 47 1.77 -3.02 -3.80
N ALA A 48 2.73 -3.00 -4.72
CA ALA A 48 4.14 -3.23 -4.42
C ALA A 48 4.39 -4.51 -3.60
N LYS A 49 3.69 -5.60 -3.93
CA LYS A 49 3.77 -6.90 -3.27
C LYS A 49 5.19 -7.47 -3.21
N ASP A 50 6.02 -7.14 -4.19
CA ASP A 50 7.39 -7.61 -4.32
C ASP A 50 8.40 -6.68 -3.61
N PHE A 51 7.92 -5.62 -2.95
CA PHE A 51 8.76 -4.71 -2.18
C PHE A 51 9.15 -5.34 -0.84
N ILE A 52 10.43 -5.70 -0.72
CA ILE A 52 10.98 -6.50 0.39
C ILE A 52 11.05 -5.71 1.71
N ARG A 53 11.09 -4.38 1.63
CA ARG A 53 11.28 -3.46 2.76
C ARG A 53 9.97 -2.91 3.33
N ASN A 54 10.06 -2.25 4.48
CA ASN A 54 8.89 -1.64 5.11
C ASN A 54 8.41 -0.39 4.36
N ILE A 55 7.14 -0.34 3.95
CA ILE A 55 6.59 0.86 3.30
C ILE A 55 6.23 1.91 4.35
N VAL A 56 7.06 2.94 4.51
CA VAL A 56 6.85 4.00 5.49
C VAL A 56 6.01 5.16 4.96
N GLY A 57 5.86 5.27 3.63
CA GLY A 57 5.10 6.34 2.98
C GLY A 57 4.79 6.02 1.53
N HIS A 58 3.80 6.71 0.99
CA HIS A 58 3.43 6.67 -0.41
C HIS A 58 2.85 8.04 -0.83
N ALA A 59 2.97 8.37 -2.10
CA ALA A 59 2.41 9.58 -2.71
C ALA A 59 2.15 9.34 -4.19
N ILE A 60 1.33 10.19 -4.81
CA ILE A 60 1.14 10.23 -6.26
C ILE A 60 1.79 11.54 -6.73
N ASP A 61 2.67 11.47 -7.72
CA ASP A 61 3.29 12.68 -8.29
C ASP A 61 2.37 13.37 -9.31
N PHE A 62 2.84 14.48 -9.88
CA PHE A 62 2.06 15.27 -10.85
C PHE A 62 1.74 14.49 -12.13
N ASP A 63 2.60 13.55 -12.50
CA ASP A 63 2.44 12.71 -13.69
C ASP A 63 1.55 11.47 -13.40
N GLY A 64 1.14 11.29 -12.14
CA GLY A 64 0.31 10.17 -11.70
C GLY A 64 1.06 8.91 -11.34
N ASN A 65 2.39 8.97 -11.22
CA ASN A 65 3.17 7.83 -10.79
C ASN A 65 3.01 7.59 -9.29
N GLN A 66 2.89 6.33 -8.92
CA GLN A 66 2.88 5.91 -7.54
C GLN A 66 4.31 5.90 -6.97
N LEU A 67 4.60 6.85 -6.10
CA LEU A 67 5.86 6.90 -5.34
C LEU A 67 5.71 6.11 -4.04
N ILE A 68 6.70 5.28 -3.74
CA ILE A 68 6.73 4.43 -2.56
C ILE A 68 8.06 4.65 -1.84
N ARG A 69 7.99 4.93 -0.54
CA ARG A 69 9.18 5.10 0.30
C ARG A 69 9.33 3.90 1.23
N GLY A 70 10.46 3.20 1.10
CA GLY A 70 10.85 2.11 1.98
C GLY A 70 11.81 2.50 3.11
N GLN A 71 12.00 1.59 4.07
CA GLN A 71 13.06 1.59 5.07
C GLN A 71 13.78 0.23 5.05
#